data_AF-A0A1V6DTL8-F1
#
_entry.id   AF-A0A1V6DTL8-F1
#
_cell.length_a   1.000
_cell.length_b   1.000
_cell.length_c   1.000
_cell.angle_alpha   90.00
_cell.angle_beta   90.00
_cell.angle_gamma   90.00
#
_symmetry.space_group_name_H-M   'P 1'
#
loop_
_entity.id
_entity.type
_entity.pdbx_description
1 polymer ?
#
loop_
_entity_poly.entity_id
_entity_poly.type
_entity_poly.pdbx_seq_one_letter_code
_entity_poly.pdbx_strand_id
1 'polypeptide(L)'
;MGGHVALRLAFEHPEIFATLYAVSPGVFDEHGLENAMKTWDQTFLNAYGAAYAPNLQKPFPHADYPSMDGSPEDLAIRAKWKKGFGELPQLIDAYLAQPVRLKAIALEVGMKDEYPWIPDGCVYLNDLLRTQGLAHTFVLTGNHHEFDAAIFEAGMGAFVARQFAKLAKPAAAAKAP
;
A
#
# COMPACT_ATOMS: atom_id res chain seq x y z
N MET A 1 -2.71 -3.06 -7.54
CA MET A 1 -1.82 -2.01 -8.08
C MET A 1 -2.14 -0.61 -7.54
N GLY A 2 -3.31 -0.03 -7.83
CA GLY A 2 -3.61 1.37 -7.49
C GLY A 2 -3.47 1.71 -6.00
N GLY A 3 -4.00 0.86 -5.10
CA GLY A 3 -3.88 1.06 -3.65
C GLY A 3 -2.44 1.12 -3.14
N HIS A 4 -1.55 0.29 -3.71
CA HIS A 4 -0.12 0.28 -3.35
C HIS A 4 0.55 1.62 -3.70
N VAL A 5 0.35 2.10 -4.92
CA VAL A 5 0.95 3.37 -5.38
C VAL A 5 0.37 4.55 -4.60
N ALA A 6 -0.95 4.55 -4.33
CA ALA A 6 -1.59 5.58 -3.53
C ALA A 6 -0.98 5.66 -2.12
N LEU A 7 -0.78 4.51 -1.46
CA LEU A 7 -0.12 4.43 -0.16
C LEU A 7 1.29 5.03 -0.22
N ARG A 8 2.10 4.57 -1.18
CA ARG A 8 3.51 4.99 -1.33
C ARG A 8 3.61 6.49 -1.58
N LEU A 9 2.84 7.02 -2.54
CA LEU A 9 2.83 8.46 -2.83
C LEU A 9 2.34 9.30 -1.66
N ALA A 10 1.31 8.86 -0.93
CA ALA A 10 0.81 9.63 0.20
C ALA A 10 1.81 9.68 1.37
N PHE A 11 2.59 8.62 1.58
CA PHE A 11 3.58 8.55 2.66
C PHE A 11 4.90 9.22 2.26
N GLU A 12 5.31 9.12 1.00
CA GLU A 12 6.51 9.78 0.46
C GLU A 12 6.30 11.29 0.22
N HIS A 13 5.06 11.70 -0.10
CA HIS A 13 4.70 13.09 -0.44
C HIS A 13 3.49 13.64 0.34
N PRO A 14 3.48 13.63 1.68
CA PRO A 14 2.39 14.16 2.50
C PRO A 14 2.20 15.68 2.37
N GLU A 15 3.15 16.41 1.77
CA GLU A 15 3.03 17.81 1.38
C GLU A 15 2.14 18.04 0.16
N ILE A 16 2.01 17.03 -0.71
CA ILE A 16 1.15 17.07 -1.90
C ILE A 16 -0.22 16.46 -1.58
N PHE A 17 -0.22 15.31 -0.90
CA PHE A 17 -1.43 14.55 -0.61
C PHE A 17 -1.86 14.77 0.83
N ALA A 18 -3.06 15.30 1.05
CA ALA A 18 -3.59 15.49 2.40
C ALA A 18 -4.27 14.23 2.97
N THR A 19 -4.70 13.29 2.11
CA THR A 19 -5.53 12.16 2.52
C THR A 19 -5.20 10.91 1.71
N LEU A 20 -5.24 9.75 2.35
CA LEU A 20 -5.07 8.45 1.72
C LEU A 20 -6.36 7.62 1.88
N TYR A 21 -6.85 7.08 0.77
CA TYR A 21 -7.81 5.97 0.76
C TYR A 21 -7.26 4.89 -0.16
N ALA A 22 -6.95 3.71 0.38
CA ALA A 22 -6.41 2.59 -0.39
C ALA A 22 -7.28 1.34 -0.22
N VAL A 23 -7.64 0.74 -1.37
CA VAL A 23 -8.37 -0.53 -1.42
C VAL A 23 -7.39 -1.65 -1.74
N SER A 24 -7.37 -2.69 -0.90
CA SER A 24 -6.49 -3.85 -0.97
C SER A 24 -5.09 -3.50 -1.52
N PRO A 25 -4.35 -2.56 -0.89
CA PRO A 25 -3.02 -2.20 -1.37
C PRO A 25 -2.12 -3.43 -1.35
N GLY A 26 -1.51 -3.74 -2.49
CA GLY A 26 -0.53 -4.84 -2.56
C GLY A 26 0.71 -4.45 -1.77
N VAL A 27 0.84 -4.95 -0.56
CA VAL A 27 2.01 -4.73 0.31
C VAL A 27 2.43 -6.05 0.93
N PHE A 28 3.71 -6.17 1.30
CA PHE A 28 4.23 -7.37 1.94
C PHE A 28 4.33 -7.23 3.45
N ASP A 29 3.96 -8.31 4.14
CA ASP A 29 4.47 -8.64 5.46
C ASP A 29 5.87 -9.25 5.37
N GLU A 30 6.37 -9.79 6.49
CA GLU A 30 7.71 -10.37 6.57
C GLU A 30 7.93 -11.59 5.65
N HIS A 31 6.84 -12.27 5.27
CA HIS A 31 6.83 -13.47 4.42
C HIS A 31 6.15 -13.23 3.07
N GLY A 32 5.86 -11.97 2.75
CA GLY A 32 4.97 -11.60 1.65
C GLY A 32 5.50 -12.03 0.30
N LEU A 33 6.81 -11.89 0.06
CA LEU A 33 7.41 -12.33 -1.20
C LEU A 33 7.30 -13.84 -1.38
N GLU A 34 7.63 -14.61 -0.35
CA GLU A 34 7.59 -16.06 -0.34
C GLU A 34 6.15 -16.57 -0.57
N ASN A 35 5.16 -15.89 -0.01
CA ASN A 35 3.75 -16.23 -0.17
C ASN A 35 3.19 -15.79 -1.53
N ALA A 36 3.60 -14.62 -2.02
CA ALA A 36 3.13 -14.09 -3.29
C ALA A 36 3.68 -14.85 -4.50
N MET A 37 4.94 -15.31 -4.45
CA MET A 37 5.52 -16.15 -5.49
C MET A 37 4.77 -17.47 -5.72
N LYS A 38 3.94 -17.92 -4.76
CA LYS A 38 3.09 -19.12 -4.90
C LYS A 38 1.81 -18.86 -5.71
N THR A 39 1.40 -17.60 -5.86
CA THR A 39 0.11 -17.23 -6.48
C THR A 39 0.26 -16.50 -7.80
N TRP A 40 1.45 -15.97 -8.09
CA TRP A 40 1.70 -15.21 -9.30
C TRP A 40 1.90 -16.08 -10.53
N ASP A 41 1.23 -15.69 -11.61
CA ASP A 41 1.46 -16.24 -12.93
C ASP A 41 2.59 -15.49 -13.66
N GLN A 42 2.93 -15.95 -14.87
CA GLN A 42 3.99 -15.32 -15.66
C GLN A 42 3.64 -13.86 -16.03
N THR A 43 2.36 -13.52 -16.19
CA THR A 43 1.91 -12.17 -16.51
C THR A 43 2.26 -11.21 -15.38
N PHE A 44 1.91 -11.58 -14.15
CA PHE A 44 2.23 -10.83 -12.95
C PHE A 44 3.75 -10.73 -12.79
N LEU A 45 4.46 -11.85 -12.88
CA LEU A 45 5.91 -11.88 -12.77
C LEU A 45 6.57 -10.93 -13.78
N ASN A 46 6.12 -10.94 -15.03
CA ASN A 46 6.68 -10.07 -16.07
C ASN A 46 6.49 -8.59 -15.77
N ALA A 47 5.27 -8.18 -15.41
CA ALA A 47 4.94 -6.79 -15.15
C ALA A 47 5.73 -6.24 -13.95
N TYR A 48 5.72 -6.97 -12.83
CA TYR A 48 6.35 -6.51 -11.60
C TYR A 48 7.86 -6.76 -11.57
N GLY A 49 8.35 -7.76 -12.28
CA GLY A 49 9.78 -7.95 -12.51
C GLY A 49 10.37 -6.76 -13.27
N ALA A 50 9.70 -6.30 -14.33
CA ALA A 50 10.14 -5.11 -15.07
C ALA A 50 10.05 -3.83 -14.23
N ALA A 51 9.07 -3.73 -13.33
CA ALA A 51 8.89 -2.57 -12.47
C ALA A 51 9.90 -2.50 -11.31
N TYR A 52 10.17 -3.62 -10.64
CA TYR A 52 10.93 -3.64 -9.38
C TYR A 52 12.34 -4.19 -9.51
N ALA A 53 12.60 -5.05 -10.50
CA ALA A 53 13.91 -5.63 -10.75
C ALA A 53 14.29 -5.60 -12.24
N PRO A 54 14.27 -4.42 -12.89
CA PRO A 54 14.59 -4.31 -14.32
C PRO A 54 16.04 -4.73 -14.60
N ASN A 55 16.22 -5.47 -15.69
CA ASN A 55 17.49 -5.91 -16.22
C ASN A 55 17.47 -5.91 -17.76
N LEU A 56 18.01 -4.83 -18.35
CA LEU A 56 18.03 -4.62 -19.81
C LEU A 56 18.89 -5.63 -20.58
N GLN A 57 19.74 -6.40 -19.90
CA GLN A 57 20.57 -7.42 -20.53
C GLN A 57 19.80 -8.74 -20.76
N LYS A 58 18.66 -8.92 -20.10
CA LYS A 58 17.80 -10.09 -20.29
C LYS A 58 16.79 -9.86 -21.43
N PRO A 59 16.26 -10.90 -22.08
CA PRO A 59 15.18 -10.77 -23.06
C PRO A 59 13.92 -10.13 -22.44
N PHE A 60 12.97 -9.69 -23.29
CA PHE A 60 11.65 -9.24 -22.85
C PHE A 60 11.08 -10.20 -21.78
N PRO A 61 10.65 -9.70 -20.62
CA PRO A 61 10.34 -8.29 -20.28
C PRO A 61 11.48 -7.49 -19.65
N HIS A 62 12.74 -7.92 -19.81
CA HIS A 62 13.94 -7.26 -19.27
C HIS A 62 13.92 -7.18 -17.74
N ALA A 63 13.81 -8.34 -17.07
CA ALA A 63 13.64 -8.42 -15.62
C ALA A 63 14.43 -9.56 -14.97
N ASP A 64 14.81 -9.38 -13.71
CA ASP A 64 15.29 -10.43 -12.82
C ASP A 64 14.14 -10.99 -11.97
N TYR A 65 14.12 -12.31 -11.80
CA TYR A 65 13.09 -13.04 -11.04
C TYR A 65 13.73 -13.77 -9.86
N PRO A 66 13.10 -13.79 -8.67
CA PRO A 66 13.55 -14.61 -7.56
C PRO A 66 13.50 -16.09 -7.94
N SER A 67 14.62 -16.81 -7.78
CA SER A 67 14.66 -18.27 -7.91
C SER A 67 14.28 -18.97 -6.60
N MET A 68 14.30 -18.24 -5.48
CA MET A 68 14.01 -18.71 -4.13
C MET A 68 15.00 -19.77 -3.63
N ASP A 69 16.19 -19.86 -4.22
CA ASP A 69 17.24 -20.82 -3.86
C ASP A 69 18.16 -20.34 -2.72
N GLY A 70 18.07 -19.07 -2.31
CA GLY A 70 18.87 -18.51 -1.23
C GLY A 70 20.34 -18.23 -1.60
N SER A 71 20.71 -18.35 -2.87
CA SER A 71 22.01 -17.91 -3.37
C SER A 71 22.20 -16.40 -3.17
N PRO A 72 23.44 -15.90 -3.11
CA PRO A 72 23.69 -14.46 -3.02
C PRO A 72 23.04 -13.64 -4.14
N GLU A 73 22.95 -14.20 -5.36
CA GLU A 73 22.25 -13.57 -6.48
C GLU A 73 20.74 -13.51 -6.24
N ASP A 74 20.12 -14.62 -5.83
CA ASP A 74 18.70 -14.66 -5.49
C ASP A 74 18.35 -13.69 -4.36
N LEU A 75 19.17 -13.63 -3.30
CA LEU A 75 18.97 -12.70 -2.19
C LEU A 75 19.01 -11.24 -2.67
N ALA A 76 19.91 -10.89 -3.59
CA ALA A 76 19.98 -9.55 -4.17
C ALA A 76 18.74 -9.23 -5.02
N ILE A 77 18.23 -10.20 -5.79
CA ILE A 77 16.99 -10.03 -6.56
C ILE A 77 15.79 -9.89 -5.62
N ARG A 78 15.67 -10.75 -4.61
CA ARG A 78 14.61 -10.70 -3.60
C ARG A 78 14.58 -9.36 -2.88
N ALA A 79 15.74 -8.76 -2.59
CA ALA A 79 15.81 -7.43 -1.99
C ALA A 79 15.18 -6.36 -2.90
N LYS A 80 15.42 -6.41 -4.22
CA LYS A 80 14.77 -5.49 -5.18
C LYS A 80 13.24 -5.63 -5.16
N TRP A 81 12.74 -6.87 -5.17
CA TRP A 81 11.30 -7.14 -5.11
C TRP A 81 10.68 -6.72 -3.78
N LYS A 82 11.35 -7.00 -2.65
CA LYS A 82 10.90 -6.58 -1.31
C LYS A 82 10.88 -5.06 -1.16
N LYS A 83 11.80 -4.33 -1.79
CA LYS A 83 11.74 -2.86 -1.88
C LYS A 83 10.54 -2.34 -2.68
N GLY A 84 10.04 -3.14 -3.63
CA GLY A 84 8.88 -2.81 -4.45
C GLY A 84 7.56 -2.86 -3.70
N PHE A 85 7.32 -3.94 -2.95
CA PHE A 85 6.04 -4.20 -2.26
C PHE A 85 6.10 -4.10 -0.73
N GLY A 86 7.28 -4.30 -0.14
CA GLY A 86 7.50 -4.35 1.30
C GLY A 86 8.16 -3.09 1.84
N GLU A 87 9.07 -3.28 2.79
CA GLU A 87 9.76 -2.21 3.54
C GLU A 87 8.80 -1.27 4.28
N LEU A 88 7.64 -1.80 4.71
CA LEU A 88 6.63 -1.00 5.42
C LEU A 88 7.15 -0.33 6.68
N PRO A 89 7.97 -0.98 7.55
CA PRO A 89 8.56 -0.28 8.68
C PRO A 89 9.39 0.94 8.25
N GLN A 90 10.25 0.78 7.24
CA GLN A 90 11.11 1.85 6.74
C GLN A 90 10.31 2.97 6.06
N LEU A 91 9.27 2.63 5.30
CA LEU A 91 8.36 3.59 4.68
C LEU A 91 7.63 4.42 5.75
N ILE A 92 7.14 3.78 6.82
CA ILE A 92 6.46 4.45 7.93
C ILE A 92 7.45 5.33 8.71
N ASP A 93 8.64 4.85 9.01
CA ASP A 93 9.68 5.62 9.70
C ASP A 93 10.07 6.86 8.88
N ALA A 94 10.24 6.71 7.57
CA ALA A 94 10.54 7.82 6.67
C ALA A 94 9.37 8.82 6.60
N TYR A 95 8.12 8.36 6.58
CA TYR A 95 6.94 9.21 6.67
C TYR A 95 6.89 9.99 8.00
N LEU A 96 7.18 9.33 9.12
CA LEU A 96 7.20 9.96 10.44
C LEU A 96 8.36 10.94 10.62
N ALA A 97 9.46 10.76 9.92
CA ALA A 97 10.57 11.72 9.93
C ALA A 97 10.24 13.05 9.23
N GLN A 98 9.23 13.07 8.36
CA GLN A 98 8.83 14.29 7.64
C GLN A 98 8.08 15.28 8.57
N PRO A 99 8.00 16.58 8.23
CA PRO A 99 7.31 17.57 9.06
C PRO A 99 5.79 17.62 8.85
N VAL A 100 5.28 17.02 7.77
CA VAL A 100 3.86 17.04 7.40
C VAL A 100 3.23 15.67 7.69
N ARG A 101 1.95 15.68 8.07
CA ARG A 101 1.14 14.48 8.28
C ARG A 101 -0.12 14.52 7.44
N LEU A 102 -0.49 13.36 6.92
CA LEU A 102 -1.80 13.13 6.33
C LEU A 102 -2.89 13.48 7.34
N LYS A 103 -3.94 14.16 6.87
CA LYS A 103 -5.11 14.53 7.67
C LYS A 103 -6.05 13.35 7.90
N ALA A 104 -6.03 12.37 7.02
CA ALA A 104 -6.81 11.15 7.15
C ALA A 104 -6.19 10.02 6.33
N ILE A 105 -6.22 8.81 6.91
CA ILE A 105 -5.80 7.57 6.27
C ILE A 105 -6.96 6.58 6.40
N ALA A 106 -7.31 5.92 5.31
CA ALA A 106 -8.28 4.85 5.27
C ALA A 106 -7.77 3.70 4.40
N LEU A 107 -7.89 2.49 4.93
CA LEU A 107 -7.57 1.24 4.26
C LEU A 107 -8.83 0.38 4.26
N GLU A 108 -9.18 -0.16 3.11
CA GLU A 108 -10.31 -1.07 2.95
C GLU A 108 -9.82 -2.35 2.25
N VAL A 109 -10.08 -3.51 2.85
CA VAL A 109 -9.41 -4.76 2.47
C VAL A 109 -10.45 -5.86 2.27
N GLY A 110 -10.39 -6.54 1.13
CA GLY A 110 -11.15 -7.76 0.86
C GLY A 110 -10.49 -8.98 1.48
N MET A 111 -11.18 -9.67 2.38
CA MET A 111 -10.63 -10.87 3.05
C MET A 111 -10.76 -12.16 2.24
N LYS A 112 -11.49 -12.15 1.12
CA LYS A 112 -11.58 -13.29 0.19
C LYS A 112 -10.73 -13.10 -1.07
N ASP A 113 -9.76 -12.20 -0.99
CA ASP A 113 -8.79 -11.95 -2.06
C ASP A 113 -8.10 -13.26 -2.49
N GLU A 114 -8.06 -13.52 -3.79
CA GLU A 114 -7.40 -14.68 -4.40
C GLU A 114 -5.87 -14.62 -4.25
N TYR A 115 -5.34 -13.48 -3.83
CA TYR A 115 -3.94 -13.25 -3.46
C TYR A 115 -3.82 -13.08 -1.93
N PRO A 116 -3.70 -14.17 -1.14
CA PRO A 116 -3.75 -14.09 0.33
C PRO A 116 -2.66 -13.20 0.95
N TRP A 117 -1.53 -13.03 0.26
CA TRP A 117 -0.46 -12.13 0.70
C TRP A 117 -0.90 -10.66 0.78
N ILE A 118 -1.95 -10.25 0.06
CA ILE A 118 -2.49 -8.89 0.08
C ILE A 118 -3.18 -8.59 1.42
N PRO A 119 -4.23 -9.33 1.84
CA PRO A 119 -4.85 -9.09 3.14
C PRO A 119 -3.86 -9.29 4.30
N ASP A 120 -2.97 -10.28 4.23
CA ASP A 120 -1.94 -10.49 5.26
C ASP A 120 -1.03 -9.26 5.40
N GLY A 121 -0.52 -8.74 4.28
CA GLY A 121 0.27 -7.51 4.26
C GLY A 121 -0.50 -6.27 4.71
N CYS A 122 -1.79 -6.18 4.39
CA CYS A 122 -2.63 -5.05 4.85
C CYS A 122 -2.89 -5.09 6.35
N VAL A 123 -3.08 -6.28 6.94
CA VAL A 123 -3.21 -6.46 8.39
C VAL A 123 -1.90 -6.09 9.08
N TYR A 124 -0.76 -6.53 8.53
CA TYR A 124 0.55 -6.14 9.02
C TYR A 124 0.77 -4.62 8.96
N LEU A 125 0.38 -3.97 7.86
CA LEU A 125 0.41 -2.50 7.74
C LEU A 125 -0.45 -1.84 8.84
N ASN A 126 -1.68 -2.30 9.06
CA ASN A 126 -2.54 -1.80 10.13
C ASN A 126 -1.85 -1.89 11.50
N ASP A 127 -1.22 -3.02 11.80
CA ASP A 127 -0.56 -3.23 13.09
C ASP A 127 0.65 -2.31 13.27
N LEU A 128 1.45 -2.08 12.22
CA LEU A 128 2.53 -1.10 12.23
C LEU A 128 2.00 0.32 12.46
N LEU A 129 0.95 0.74 11.75
CA LEU A 129 0.35 2.07 11.92
C LEU A 129 -0.21 2.25 13.34
N ARG A 130 -0.87 1.23 13.91
CA ARG A 130 -1.35 1.24 15.30
C ARG A 130 -0.21 1.37 16.30
N THR A 131 0.87 0.61 16.09
CA THR A 131 2.04 0.60 16.96
C THR A 131 2.71 1.98 17.02
N GLN A 132 2.74 2.68 15.89
CA GLN A 132 3.27 4.04 15.78
C GLN A 132 2.27 5.14 16.21
N GLY A 133 1.07 4.77 16.67
CA GLY A 133 0.04 5.70 17.11
C GLY A 133 -0.57 6.55 15.98
N LEU A 134 -0.46 6.11 14.72
CA LEU A 134 -1.02 6.82 13.57
C LEU A 134 -2.52 6.59 13.49
N ALA A 135 -3.30 7.67 13.59
CA ALA A 135 -4.75 7.61 13.43
C ALA A 135 -5.13 7.25 11.99
N HIS A 136 -5.88 6.15 11.82
CA HIS A 136 -6.37 5.68 10.54
C HIS A 136 -7.67 4.88 10.70
N THR A 137 -8.36 4.67 9.59
CA THR A 137 -9.50 3.75 9.49
C THR A 137 -9.04 2.48 8.78
N PHE A 138 -9.39 1.32 9.34
CA PHE A 138 -9.11 0.02 8.75
C PHE A 138 -10.42 -0.77 8.66
N VAL A 139 -10.85 -1.07 7.44
CA VAL A 139 -12.11 -1.78 7.16
C VAL A 139 -11.78 -3.12 6.54
N LEU A 140 -12.21 -4.20 7.20
CA LEU A 140 -12.18 -5.54 6.63
C LEU A 140 -13.55 -5.86 6.04
N THR A 141 -13.55 -6.35 4.80
CA THR A 141 -14.76 -6.73 4.07
C THR A 141 -14.71 -8.21 3.69
N GLY A 142 -15.86 -8.79 3.37
CA GLY A 142 -15.95 -10.15 2.83
C GLY A 142 -15.74 -10.25 1.32
N ASN A 143 -15.20 -9.20 0.70
CA ASN A 143 -15.06 -9.06 -0.76
C ASN A 143 -13.83 -9.79 -1.28
N HIS A 144 -13.82 -10.03 -2.60
CA HIS A 144 -12.71 -10.63 -3.34
C HIS A 144 -11.67 -9.56 -3.75
N HIS A 145 -10.76 -9.87 -4.68
CA HIS A 145 -9.85 -8.87 -5.27
C HIS A 145 -10.59 -7.94 -6.25
N GLU A 146 -11.43 -7.04 -5.74
CA GLU A 146 -12.31 -6.23 -6.58
C GLU A 146 -12.43 -4.78 -6.11
N PHE A 147 -12.89 -3.93 -7.04
CA PHE A 147 -13.29 -2.56 -6.78
C PHE A 147 -14.65 -2.34 -7.44
N ASP A 148 -15.70 -2.26 -6.64
CA ASP A 148 -17.08 -2.18 -7.11
C ASP A 148 -17.73 -0.82 -6.77
N ALA A 149 -19.00 -0.67 -7.14
CA ALA A 149 -19.77 0.54 -6.87
C ALA A 149 -19.97 0.78 -5.35
N ALA A 150 -20.04 -0.28 -4.54
CA ALA A 150 -20.21 -0.13 -3.10
C ALA A 150 -18.95 0.46 -2.45
N ILE A 151 -17.77 -0.07 -2.80
CA ILE A 151 -16.47 0.47 -2.39
C ILE A 151 -16.33 1.92 -2.89
N PHE A 152 -16.73 2.20 -4.13
CA PHE A 152 -16.65 3.56 -4.67
C PHE A 152 -17.57 4.55 -3.94
N GLU A 153 -18.86 4.26 -3.81
CA GLU A 153 -19.85 5.20 -3.30
C GLU A 153 -19.81 5.29 -1.77
N ALA A 154 -19.90 4.14 -1.09
CA ALA A 154 -20.04 4.06 0.36
C ALA A 154 -18.68 4.07 1.08
N GLY A 155 -17.63 3.57 0.45
CA GLY A 155 -16.26 3.59 0.97
C GLY A 155 -15.57 4.91 0.63
N MET A 156 -14.96 4.96 -0.56
CA MET A 156 -14.10 6.06 -1.02
C MET A 156 -14.86 7.39 -1.11
N GLY A 157 -16.01 7.42 -1.76
CA GLY A 157 -16.83 8.61 -1.98
C GLY A 157 -17.25 9.25 -0.66
N ALA A 158 -17.78 8.44 0.25
CA ALA A 158 -18.13 8.91 1.59
C ALA A 158 -16.90 9.38 2.39
N PHE A 159 -15.76 8.68 2.30
CA PHE A 159 -14.51 9.10 2.95
C PHE A 159 -14.06 10.49 2.46
N VAL A 160 -13.98 10.66 1.15
CA VAL A 160 -13.54 11.90 0.50
C VAL A 160 -14.50 13.05 0.83
N ALA A 161 -15.82 12.83 0.71
CA ALA A 161 -16.83 13.81 1.05
C ALA A 161 -16.70 14.30 2.51
N ARG A 162 -16.42 13.39 3.46
CA ARG A 162 -16.17 13.78 4.86
C ARG A 162 -14.93 14.66 5.03
N GLN A 163 -13.86 14.42 4.27
CA GLN A 163 -12.65 15.26 4.37
C GLN A 163 -12.89 16.65 3.78
N PHE A 164 -13.55 16.76 2.62
CA PHE A 164 -13.91 18.06 2.04
C PHE A 164 -14.88 18.85 2.91
N ALA A 165 -15.86 18.19 3.55
CA ALA A 165 -16.77 18.84 4.48
C ALA A 165 -16.04 19.47 5.70
N LYS A 166 -14.91 18.90 6.14
CA LYS A 166 -14.08 19.49 7.20
C LYS A 166 -13.37 20.75 6.74
N LEU A 167 -12.98 20.84 5.46
CA LEU A 167 -12.36 22.04 4.88
C LEU A 167 -13.36 23.19 4.70
N ALA A 168 -14.63 22.86 4.42
CA ALA A 168 -15.68 23.84 4.17
C ALA A 168 -16.25 24.50 5.44
N LYS A 169 -16.00 23.93 6.63
CA LYS A 169 -16.42 24.57 7.89
C LYS A 169 -15.49 25.77 8.18
N PRO A 170 -16.02 27.00 8.32
CA PRO A 170 -15.19 28.13 8.74
C PRO A 170 -14.57 27.82 10.10
N ALA A 171 -13.31 28.22 10.30
CA ALA A 171 -12.74 28.26 11.64
C ALA A 171 -13.73 29.00 12.54
N ALA A 172 -14.27 28.32 13.55
CA ALA A 172 -15.18 28.95 14.49
C ALA A 172 -14.52 30.23 14.97
N ALA A 173 -15.15 31.38 14.69
CA ALA A 173 -14.64 32.68 15.06
C ALA A 173 -14.24 32.61 16.53
N ALA A 174 -12.95 32.82 16.80
CA ALA A 174 -12.45 32.94 18.16
C ALA A 174 -13.33 33.99 18.84
N LYS A 175 -14.13 33.57 19.82
CA LYS A 175 -14.83 34.50 20.69
C LYS A 175 -13.75 35.33 21.37
N ALA A 176 -13.61 36.58 20.93
CA ALA A 176 -12.77 37.56 21.59
C ALA A 176 -13.31 37.79 23.03
N PRO A 177 -12.41 38.01 24.00
CA PRO A 177 -12.76 38.20 25.41
C PRO A 177 -13.60 39.46 25.65
#